data_AF-A0A7W1CL20-F1
#
_entry.id   AF-A0A7W1CL20-F1
#
_cell.length_a   1.000
_cell.length_b   1.000
_cell.length_c   1.000
_cell.angle_alpha   90.00
_cell.angle_beta   90.00
_cell.angle_gamma   90.00
#
_symmetry.space_group_name_H-M   'P 1'
#
loop_
_entity.id
_entity.type
_entity.pdbx_description
1 polymer ?
#
loop_
_entity_poly.entity_id
_entity_poly.type
_entity_poly.pdbx_seq_one_letter_code
_entity_poly.pdbx_strand_id
1 'polypeptide(L)'
;MPSLAATRRLRSSDTRRCRPRPDRTRSSDRRGRFARRVRVTRRSVTPAWRLAGGSRPVLSHFLDKPRARTAAARVPARWVAAARNGTVSLPIRPGMTVPLPGPLHSHRDKLVELADLGYTDIWSAEADGADAFTPLALAAAWEPRLRLGTAIVPAFTRSPACFAQCVATLADAAPGRFAIGIGSSSNVIVERWNGVPFAEPYKKVRDVVRFLRDALGGEKVAKAYDTFEVQGFRLNIRPEQPPPILIAALRAGMLGLAGREADGVIINWLAPEDVAKVVGVVSAAAGGAEREVVARIFVCPSENTAAVRAGARMAIAAYLNVPVYAEFHRWLGRGDQLQPMWDAWAAGDRKGALAAIPDEVVDALVVHGPAAKCRRRIQQYFDEGVTTSSLAIMPLDPELSHREAVRQLAPTAS
;
A
#
# COMPACT_ATOMS: atom_id res chain seq x y z
N MET A 1 63.05 -23.73 12.35
CA MET A 1 63.51 -24.67 13.40
C MET A 1 62.63 -24.54 14.64
N PRO A 2 62.53 -25.57 15.51
CA PRO A 2 61.20 -26.03 15.93
C PRO A 2 61.03 -26.31 17.44
N SER A 3 59.81 -26.69 17.85
CA SER A 3 59.53 -27.74 18.85
C SER A 3 58.05 -28.15 18.69
N LEU A 4 57.73 -29.27 18.04
CA LEU A 4 57.59 -30.64 18.60
C LEU A 4 56.42 -30.77 19.61
N ALA A 5 55.56 -31.80 19.65
CA ALA A 5 55.04 -32.85 18.74
C ALA A 5 54.48 -34.00 19.62
N ALA A 6 53.40 -34.67 19.19
CA ALA A 6 52.95 -36.07 19.48
C ALA A 6 51.42 -36.14 19.67
N THR A 7 50.59 -36.75 18.80
CA THR A 7 50.31 -38.20 18.58
C THR A 7 49.94 -38.97 19.87
N ARG A 8 48.85 -39.76 19.97
CA ARG A 8 48.30 -40.89 19.15
C ARG A 8 46.78 -41.05 19.50
N ARG A 9 45.83 -41.41 18.59
CA ARG A 9 45.43 -42.78 18.12
C ARG A 9 45.14 -43.79 19.28
N LEU A 10 44.13 -44.68 19.30
CA LEU A 10 43.06 -45.14 18.36
C LEU A 10 42.08 -46.09 19.11
N ARG A 11 40.79 -46.20 18.68
CA ARG A 11 39.88 -47.40 18.75
C ARG A 11 39.49 -47.97 20.15
N SER A 12 38.39 -48.73 20.37
CA SER A 12 37.15 -49.03 19.60
C SER A 12 36.10 -49.74 20.48
N SER A 13 34.83 -49.86 20.00
CA SER A 13 33.83 -50.94 20.26
C SER A 13 33.31 -51.19 21.68
N ASP A 14 32.10 -51.73 21.94
CA ASP A 14 30.77 -51.80 21.26
C ASP A 14 29.77 -52.26 22.36
N THR A 15 28.50 -51.87 22.47
CA THR A 15 27.30 -52.19 21.66
C THR A 15 26.18 -51.16 22.05
N ARG A 16 24.91 -51.13 21.60
CA ARG A 16 23.97 -52.09 20.98
C ARG A 16 23.11 -51.44 19.89
N ARG A 17 22.66 -52.26 18.94
CA ARG A 17 21.82 -51.90 17.79
C ARG A 17 20.32 -51.95 18.13
N CYS A 18 19.54 -51.15 17.40
CA CYS A 18 18.28 -51.62 16.81
C CYS A 18 18.25 -51.22 15.31
N ARG A 19 17.84 -52.14 14.43
CA ARG A 19 17.77 -51.94 12.96
C ARG A 19 16.30 -51.75 12.51
N PRO A 20 16.04 -51.01 11.42
CA PRO A 20 14.71 -50.90 10.79
C PRO A 20 14.54 -51.86 9.59
N ARG A 21 13.28 -52.18 9.21
CA ARG A 21 12.73 -52.58 7.88
C ARG A 21 11.35 -53.27 8.03
N PRO A 22 10.54 -53.50 6.96
CA PRO A 22 10.52 -52.89 5.62
C PRO A 22 9.09 -52.53 5.10
N ASP A 23 9.05 -52.05 3.85
CA ASP A 23 8.00 -52.06 2.79
C ASP A 23 6.51 -52.39 3.05
N ARG A 24 5.66 -51.71 2.25
CA ARG A 24 4.28 -52.12 1.94
C ARG A 24 4.03 -52.17 0.44
N THR A 25 3.68 -53.36 -0.06
CA THR A 25 3.15 -53.59 -1.41
C THR A 25 1.62 -53.79 -1.41
N ARG A 26 1.03 -53.85 -2.61
CA ARG A 26 -0.41 -53.74 -2.95
C ARG A 26 -1.32 -54.86 -2.42
N SER A 27 -2.58 -54.51 -2.10
CA SER A 27 -3.85 -55.21 -2.50
C SER A 27 -5.07 -54.37 -2.03
N SER A 28 -5.94 -53.89 -2.94
CA SER A 28 -7.21 -54.46 -3.44
C SER A 28 -8.41 -54.53 -2.47
N ASP A 29 -9.40 -53.67 -2.73
CA ASP A 29 -10.87 -53.87 -2.66
C ASP A 29 -11.53 -54.53 -1.42
N ARG A 30 -12.35 -53.74 -0.68
CA ARG A 30 -13.83 -53.96 -0.54
C ARG A 30 -14.56 -52.98 0.40
N ARG A 31 -15.56 -52.30 -0.18
CA ARG A 31 -16.89 -51.88 0.33
C ARG A 31 -17.13 -51.83 1.86
N GLY A 32 -17.47 -50.64 2.38
CA GLY A 32 -18.14 -50.44 3.67
C GLY A 32 -18.88 -49.10 3.73
N ARG A 33 -20.22 -49.09 3.86
CA ARG A 33 -21.05 -47.87 3.82
C ARG A 33 -21.08 -47.19 5.18
N PHE A 34 -21.07 -45.85 5.22
CA PHE A 34 -21.91 -45.09 6.16
C PHE A 34 -22.09 -43.63 5.69
N ALA A 35 -23.29 -43.30 5.20
CA ALA A 35 -23.68 -41.93 4.90
C ALA A 35 -24.68 -41.44 5.96
N ARG A 36 -24.31 -40.41 6.74
CA ARG A 36 -25.25 -39.73 7.66
C ARG A 36 -25.87 -38.52 6.96
N ARG A 37 -27.16 -38.64 6.59
CA ARG A 37 -28.00 -37.49 6.24
C ARG A 37 -28.35 -36.72 7.52
N VAL A 38 -28.05 -35.42 7.56
CA VAL A 38 -28.66 -34.51 8.54
C VAL A 38 -29.92 -33.92 7.90
N ARG A 39 -31.05 -34.00 8.60
CA ARG A 39 -32.38 -33.56 8.12
C ARG A 39 -32.70 -32.22 8.77
N VAL A 40 -32.79 -31.15 7.98
CA VAL A 40 -33.21 -29.82 8.46
C VAL A 40 -34.74 -29.77 8.49
N THR A 41 -35.32 -29.48 9.66
CA THR A 41 -36.75 -29.20 9.82
C THR A 41 -36.96 -27.72 10.14
N ARG A 42 -37.70 -27.02 9.28
CA ARG A 42 -38.19 -25.66 9.56
C ARG A 42 -39.23 -25.71 10.68
N ARG A 43 -39.16 -24.79 11.64
CA ARG A 43 -40.32 -24.35 12.45
C ARG A 43 -40.33 -22.84 12.53
N SER A 44 -41.47 -22.26 12.13
CA SER A 44 -41.81 -20.85 12.23
C SER A 44 -42.36 -20.53 13.62
N VAL A 45 -41.88 -19.45 14.24
CA VAL A 45 -42.56 -18.83 15.40
C VAL A 45 -42.47 -17.31 15.26
N THR A 46 -43.63 -16.68 15.10
CA THR A 46 -43.83 -15.24 15.34
C THR A 46 -44.20 -15.03 16.81
N PRO A 47 -43.89 -13.85 17.35
CA PRO A 47 -44.87 -13.19 18.22
C PRO A 47 -45.07 -11.72 17.84
N ALA A 48 -46.32 -11.28 17.92
CA ALA A 48 -46.71 -9.88 17.82
C ALA A 48 -47.10 -9.37 19.21
N TRP A 49 -46.76 -8.12 19.53
CA TRP A 49 -47.34 -7.38 20.65
C TRP A 49 -47.59 -5.92 20.25
N ARG A 50 -48.73 -5.37 20.70
CA ARG A 50 -49.17 -4.00 20.41
C ARG A 50 -48.89 -3.07 21.60
N LEU A 51 -48.48 -1.84 21.24
CA LEU A 51 -48.80 -0.53 21.85
C LEU A 51 -49.34 -0.45 23.29
N ALA A 52 -48.68 0.36 24.12
CA ALA A 52 -49.32 1.31 25.05
C ALA A 52 -48.37 2.48 25.40
N GLY A 53 -48.94 3.61 25.85
CA GLY A 53 -48.33 4.94 26.12
C GLY A 53 -47.00 4.98 26.89
N GLY A 54 -46.26 6.09 26.91
CA GLY A 54 -46.68 7.49 26.71
C GLY A 54 -46.40 8.30 27.98
N SER A 55 -45.36 9.15 27.96
CA SER A 55 -45.11 10.30 28.86
C SER A 55 -43.73 10.93 28.62
N ARG A 56 -43.65 12.26 28.72
CA ARG A 56 -42.47 13.14 28.72
C ARG A 56 -42.81 14.31 29.66
N PRO A 57 -41.86 15.15 30.09
CA PRO A 57 -40.45 14.91 30.45
C PRO A 57 -40.12 15.48 31.86
N VAL A 58 -38.87 15.37 32.33
CA VAL A 58 -38.36 16.25 33.41
C VAL A 58 -37.00 16.81 33.01
N LEU A 59 -36.85 18.12 33.17
CA LEU A 59 -35.62 18.90 33.00
C LEU A 59 -34.98 19.14 34.37
N SER A 60 -33.65 19.06 34.47
CA SER A 60 -32.78 20.19 34.88
C SER A 60 -31.37 19.76 35.29
N HIS A 61 -30.46 20.75 35.26
CA HIS A 61 -29.14 20.80 35.89
C HIS A 61 -28.06 19.80 35.43
N PHE A 62 -27.20 20.26 34.51
CA PHE A 62 -25.78 20.49 34.83
C PHE A 62 -25.22 21.57 33.90
N LEU A 63 -24.94 22.75 34.46
CA LEU A 63 -24.19 23.81 33.81
C LEU A 63 -22.86 23.95 34.55
N ASP A 64 -21.79 23.45 33.97
CA ASP A 64 -20.50 24.16 34.00
C ASP A 64 -19.55 23.63 32.92
N LYS A 65 -18.87 24.54 32.22
CA LYS A 65 -17.81 24.22 31.25
C LYS A 65 -16.68 25.25 31.38
N PRO A 66 -15.44 24.86 31.72
CA PRO A 66 -14.31 25.77 31.67
C PRO A 66 -14.00 26.15 30.21
N ARG A 67 -13.79 27.45 29.97
CA ARG A 67 -13.41 27.98 28.65
C ARG A 67 -11.94 27.67 28.36
N ALA A 68 -11.67 26.57 27.65
CA ALA A 68 -10.37 26.35 27.02
C ALA A 68 -10.20 27.31 25.82
N ARG A 69 -9.15 28.14 25.84
CA ARG A 69 -8.73 28.95 24.69
C ARG A 69 -8.08 28.03 23.65
N THR A 70 -8.81 27.69 22.59
CA THR A 70 -8.22 27.04 21.41
C THR A 70 -7.43 28.07 20.60
N ALA A 71 -6.11 27.89 20.54
CA ALA A 71 -5.29 28.55 19.54
C ALA A 71 -5.63 27.93 18.18
N ALA A 72 -6.34 28.66 17.32
CA ALA A 72 -6.65 28.20 15.98
C ALA A 72 -5.34 28.12 15.17
N ALA A 73 -4.86 26.89 14.92
CA ALA A 73 -3.77 26.65 14.00
C ALA A 73 -4.21 27.08 12.59
N ARG A 74 -3.72 28.24 12.13
CA ARG A 74 -3.95 28.69 10.76
C ARG A 74 -3.36 27.68 9.79
N VAL A 75 -4.21 26.99 9.04
CA VAL A 75 -3.80 26.22 7.86
C VAL A 75 -3.05 27.18 6.94
N PRO A 76 -1.80 26.89 6.53
CA PRO A 76 -1.07 27.81 5.66
C PRO A 76 -1.77 27.92 4.30
N ALA A 77 -1.90 29.15 3.80
CA ALA A 77 -2.72 29.50 2.63
C ALA A 77 -2.39 28.73 1.33
N ARG A 78 -1.22 28.07 1.26
CA ARG A 78 -0.82 27.18 0.16
C ARG A 78 -1.77 26.00 -0.11
N TRP A 79 -2.68 25.69 0.81
CA TRP A 79 -3.67 24.61 0.66
C TRP A 79 -5.08 25.11 0.28
N VAL A 80 -5.33 26.43 0.26
CA VAL A 80 -6.67 27.00 0.02
C VAL A 80 -6.60 28.20 -0.92
N ALA A 81 -6.43 27.94 -2.23
CA ALA A 81 -7.02 28.69 -3.36
C ALA A 81 -6.33 28.31 -4.69
N ALA A 82 -7.07 27.69 -5.61
CA ALA A 82 -6.69 27.54 -7.02
C ALA A 82 -7.94 27.41 -7.92
N ALA A 83 -8.90 28.32 -7.74
CA ALA A 83 -10.13 28.35 -8.54
C ALA A 83 -10.46 29.79 -8.95
N ARG A 84 -9.63 30.36 -9.84
CA ARG A 84 -9.89 31.60 -10.61
C ARG A 84 -8.86 31.75 -11.73
N ASN A 85 -9.32 31.57 -12.96
CA ASN A 85 -8.71 31.91 -14.26
C ASN A 85 -7.19 31.71 -14.40
N GLY A 86 -6.84 30.51 -14.85
CA GLY A 86 -5.50 30.07 -15.21
C GLY A 86 -5.44 28.55 -15.06
N THR A 87 -4.77 27.85 -15.97
CA THR A 87 -4.48 26.42 -15.81
C THR A 87 -3.44 26.26 -14.70
N VAL A 88 -3.92 26.14 -13.46
CA VAL A 88 -3.06 25.88 -12.29
C VAL A 88 -2.71 24.40 -12.30
N SER A 89 -1.51 24.09 -12.80
CA SER A 89 -0.96 22.74 -12.72
C SER A 89 -0.86 22.27 -11.27
N LEU A 90 -1.19 21.00 -11.02
CA LEU A 90 -1.00 20.37 -9.72
C LEU A 90 0.45 20.55 -9.21
N PRO A 91 0.66 20.97 -7.95
CA PRO A 91 1.99 21.27 -7.46
C PRO A 91 2.80 19.99 -7.22
N ILE A 92 4.10 20.07 -7.48
CA ILE A 92 5.07 19.01 -7.18
C ILE A 92 5.19 18.82 -5.67
N ARG A 93 5.09 17.56 -5.24
CA ARG A 93 5.13 17.14 -3.83
C ARG A 93 6.19 16.07 -3.61
N PRO A 94 7.40 16.42 -3.16
CA PRO A 94 8.40 15.45 -2.76
C PRO A 94 7.97 14.74 -1.48
N GLY A 95 7.68 13.44 -1.56
CA GLY A 95 7.18 12.67 -0.43
C GLY A 95 7.92 11.36 -0.17
N MET A 96 7.70 10.79 1.01
CA MET A 96 8.42 9.65 1.57
C MET A 96 7.46 8.51 1.95
N THR A 97 7.85 7.26 1.72
CA THR A 97 7.14 6.09 2.27
C THR A 97 7.34 6.04 3.79
N VAL A 98 6.25 5.82 4.54
CA VAL A 98 6.26 5.55 5.99
C VAL A 98 5.51 4.25 6.29
N PRO A 99 5.73 3.54 7.42
CA PRO A 99 6.62 3.87 8.54
C PRO A 99 8.11 3.89 8.19
N LEU A 100 8.87 4.75 8.87
CA LEU A 100 10.33 4.77 8.82
C LEU A 100 10.91 3.62 9.68
N PRO A 101 12.19 3.23 9.55
CA PRO A 101 12.77 2.17 10.37
C PRO A 101 12.69 2.44 11.89
N GLY A 102 12.43 1.37 12.65
CA GLY A 102 12.24 1.39 14.11
C GLY A 102 10.76 1.51 14.54
N PRO A 103 10.46 1.40 15.85
CA PRO A 103 9.09 1.35 16.35
C PRO A 103 8.37 2.69 16.21
N LEU A 104 7.06 2.67 15.91
CA LEU A 104 6.25 3.86 15.58
C LEU A 104 6.33 4.98 16.63
N HIS A 105 6.38 4.64 17.92
CA HIS A 105 6.47 5.64 19.00
C HIS A 105 7.75 6.51 18.94
N SER A 106 8.79 6.05 18.22
CA SER A 106 10.08 6.75 18.04
C SER A 106 10.12 7.65 16.79
N HIS A 107 9.01 7.82 16.06
CA HIS A 107 9.04 8.46 14.74
C HIS A 107 8.91 9.98 14.77
N ARG A 108 8.47 10.59 15.87
CA ARG A 108 8.23 12.04 15.99
C ARG A 108 9.35 12.89 15.40
N ASP A 109 10.57 12.74 15.91
CA ASP A 109 11.70 13.57 15.51
C ASP A 109 12.16 13.29 14.06
N LYS A 110 11.93 12.07 13.56
CA LYS A 110 12.21 11.70 12.17
C LYS A 110 11.22 12.35 11.20
N LEU A 111 9.95 12.49 11.60
CA LEU A 111 8.92 13.18 10.80
C LEU A 111 9.14 14.69 10.77
N VAL A 112 9.55 15.28 11.90
CA VAL A 112 10.00 16.69 11.95
C VAL A 112 11.20 16.90 11.02
N GLU A 113 12.21 16.02 11.08
CA GLU A 113 13.38 16.05 10.19
C GLU A 113 12.99 15.93 8.70
N LEU A 114 12.01 15.09 8.32
CA LEU A 114 11.51 15.06 6.94
C LEU A 114 10.94 16.41 6.50
N ALA A 115 10.12 17.05 7.33
CA ALA A 115 9.54 18.35 7.02
C ALA A 115 10.59 19.48 6.94
N ASP A 116 11.61 19.43 7.80
CA ASP A 116 12.74 20.39 7.80
C ASP A 116 13.66 20.20 6.58
N LEU A 117 13.82 18.97 6.11
CA LEU A 117 14.52 18.63 4.85
C LEU A 117 13.71 18.99 3.58
N GLY A 118 12.48 19.49 3.73
CA GLY A 118 11.65 19.97 2.62
C GLY A 118 10.76 18.90 1.98
N TYR A 119 10.64 17.70 2.55
CA TYR A 119 9.60 16.76 2.14
C TYR A 119 8.22 17.32 2.52
N THR A 120 7.26 17.27 1.60
CA THR A 120 5.91 17.81 1.80
C THR A 120 4.89 16.75 2.20
N ASP A 121 5.13 15.49 1.82
CA ASP A 121 4.15 14.42 1.88
C ASP A 121 4.74 13.13 2.48
N ILE A 122 3.90 12.37 3.19
CA ILE A 122 4.24 11.03 3.67
C ILE A 122 3.13 10.03 3.35
N TRP A 123 3.54 8.86 2.86
CA TRP A 123 2.64 7.87 2.30
C TRP A 123 2.78 6.53 3.01
N SER A 124 1.73 6.09 3.70
CA SER A 124 1.69 4.78 4.36
C SER A 124 1.04 3.69 3.48
N ALA A 125 1.23 2.42 3.79
CA ALA A 125 0.66 1.31 3.01
C ALA A 125 0.35 0.11 3.91
N GLU A 126 -0.59 -0.74 3.48
CA GLU A 126 -0.96 -1.96 4.20
C GLU A 126 -0.48 -3.21 3.47
N ALA A 127 0.37 -3.99 4.13
CA ALA A 127 0.90 -5.27 3.67
C ALA A 127 1.16 -6.21 4.87
N ASP A 128 2.42 -6.43 5.22
CA ASP A 128 2.92 -7.31 6.30
C ASP A 128 3.51 -6.56 7.52
N GLY A 129 3.50 -5.22 7.47
CA GLY A 129 3.98 -4.33 8.54
C GLY A 129 2.86 -3.71 9.38
N ALA A 130 2.98 -2.41 9.66
CA ALA A 130 1.90 -1.63 10.27
C ALA A 130 0.68 -1.52 9.33
N ASP A 131 -0.51 -1.25 9.90
CA ASP A 131 -1.66 -0.84 9.09
C ASP A 131 -1.43 0.54 8.46
N ALA A 132 -2.18 0.86 7.40
CA ALA A 132 -1.98 2.10 6.66
C ALA A 132 -2.40 3.39 7.40
N PHE A 133 -3.19 3.32 8.48
CA PHE A 133 -3.77 4.48 9.15
C PHE A 133 -3.01 4.88 10.43
N THR A 134 -2.61 3.93 11.27
CA THR A 134 -1.96 4.23 12.57
C THR A 134 -0.69 5.08 12.44
N PRO A 135 0.24 4.83 11.50
CA PRO A 135 1.41 5.69 11.30
C PRO A 135 1.03 7.13 10.89
N LEU A 136 -0.03 7.29 10.09
CA LEU A 136 -0.52 8.59 9.65
C LEU A 136 -1.24 9.34 10.77
N ALA A 137 -1.97 8.66 11.65
CA ALA A 137 -2.60 9.27 12.81
C ALA A 137 -1.57 9.86 13.79
N LEU A 138 -0.45 9.15 14.02
CA LEU A 138 0.68 9.67 14.80
C LEU A 138 1.32 10.89 14.10
N ALA A 139 1.54 10.81 12.79
CA ALA A 139 2.10 11.90 12.03
C ALA A 139 1.19 13.14 11.98
N ALA A 140 -0.13 12.95 11.88
CA ALA A 140 -1.12 14.02 11.90
C ALA A 140 -1.00 14.91 13.14
N ALA A 141 -0.74 14.29 14.30
CA ALA A 141 -0.59 14.94 15.59
C ALA A 141 0.83 15.49 15.84
N TRP A 142 1.88 14.84 15.31
CA TRP A 142 3.26 15.20 15.59
C TRP A 142 3.87 16.22 14.62
N GLU A 143 3.47 16.20 13.35
CA GLU A 143 4.01 17.09 12.32
C GLU A 143 2.91 17.59 11.38
N PRO A 144 2.26 18.73 11.71
CA PRO A 144 1.13 19.25 10.93
C PRO A 144 1.53 19.89 9.59
N ARG A 145 2.83 20.09 9.30
CA ARG A 145 3.30 20.64 8.01
C ARG A 145 3.16 19.65 6.85
N LEU A 146 3.24 18.35 7.15
CA LEU A 146 3.18 17.26 6.17
C LEU A 146 1.75 16.97 5.73
N ARG A 147 1.60 16.66 4.44
CA ARG A 147 0.42 15.99 3.88
C ARG A 147 0.57 14.48 4.04
N LEU A 148 -0.56 13.81 4.25
CA LEU A 148 -0.67 12.39 4.58
C LEU A 148 -1.38 11.68 3.43
N GLY A 149 -0.87 10.51 3.05
CA GLY A 149 -1.51 9.69 2.03
C GLY A 149 -1.38 8.19 2.29
N THR A 150 -2.19 7.38 1.63
CA THR A 150 -2.00 5.92 1.58
C THR A 150 -1.65 5.45 0.17
N ALA A 151 -0.67 4.55 0.04
CA ALA A 151 -0.19 3.98 -1.21
C ALA A 151 0.03 2.45 -1.09
N ILE A 152 -0.97 1.62 -0.75
CA ILE A 152 -2.43 1.87 -0.66
C ILE A 152 -3.08 1.08 0.48
N VAL A 153 -4.38 1.31 0.70
CA VAL A 153 -5.27 0.42 1.44
C VAL A 153 -5.97 -0.55 0.47
N PRO A 154 -5.94 -1.87 0.71
CA PRO A 154 -6.70 -2.84 -0.09
C PRO A 154 -8.22 -2.62 0.01
N ALA A 155 -8.93 -2.62 -1.13
CA ALA A 155 -10.39 -2.52 -1.21
C ALA A 155 -11.15 -3.74 -0.62
N PHE A 156 -10.42 -4.75 -0.12
CA PHE A 156 -10.95 -6.03 0.35
C PHE A 156 -10.78 -6.25 1.86
N THR A 157 -9.80 -5.61 2.52
CA THR A 157 -9.43 -5.92 3.92
C THR A 157 -10.33 -5.27 4.98
N ARG A 158 -11.31 -4.46 4.56
CA ARG A 158 -12.27 -3.79 5.45
C ARG A 158 -13.69 -3.89 4.90
N SER A 159 -14.67 -3.99 5.79
CA SER A 159 -16.07 -3.78 5.41
C SER A 159 -16.30 -2.32 4.99
N PRO A 160 -17.25 -2.01 4.09
CA PRO A 160 -17.43 -0.65 3.57
C PRO A 160 -17.59 0.40 4.68
N ALA A 161 -18.50 0.16 5.62
CA ALA A 161 -18.76 1.05 6.76
C ALA A 161 -17.51 1.31 7.62
N CYS A 162 -16.73 0.27 7.92
CA CYS A 162 -15.48 0.38 8.68
C CYS A 162 -14.43 1.19 7.89
N PHE A 163 -14.33 0.98 6.57
CA PHE A 163 -13.43 1.74 5.72
C PHE A 163 -13.80 3.24 5.71
N ALA A 164 -15.08 3.59 5.57
CA ALA A 164 -15.54 4.98 5.69
C ALA A 164 -15.21 5.60 7.05
N GLN A 165 -15.32 4.83 8.16
CA GLN A 165 -14.93 5.29 9.49
C GLN A 165 -13.42 5.57 9.59
N CYS A 166 -12.55 4.69 9.08
CA CYS A 166 -11.10 4.93 9.07
C CYS A 166 -10.75 6.18 8.25
N VAL A 167 -11.33 6.33 7.05
CA VAL A 167 -11.07 7.46 6.15
C VAL A 167 -11.52 8.79 6.76
N ALA A 168 -12.74 8.87 7.30
CA ALA A 168 -13.24 10.10 7.92
C ALA A 168 -12.51 10.45 9.21
N THR A 169 -12.17 9.47 10.06
CA THR A 169 -11.42 9.71 11.30
C THR A 169 -10.03 10.30 11.00
N LEU A 170 -9.32 9.81 9.97
CA LEU A 170 -8.01 10.37 9.60
C LEU A 170 -8.14 11.73 8.89
N ALA A 171 -9.19 11.94 8.09
CA ALA A 171 -9.47 13.26 7.50
C ALA A 171 -9.84 14.32 8.55
N ASP A 172 -10.54 13.92 9.62
CA ASP A 172 -10.87 14.76 10.78
C ASP A 172 -9.63 15.08 11.63
N ALA A 173 -8.73 14.11 11.83
CA ALA A 173 -7.45 14.31 12.49
C ALA A 173 -6.44 15.16 11.66
N ALA A 174 -6.64 15.26 10.35
CA ALA A 174 -5.78 16.02 9.44
C ALA A 174 -6.57 16.80 8.36
N PRO A 175 -7.38 17.81 8.74
CA PRO A 175 -8.27 18.52 7.82
C PRO A 175 -7.51 19.14 6.64
N GLY A 176 -7.95 18.85 5.42
CA GLY A 176 -7.31 19.30 4.17
C GLY A 176 -5.91 18.70 3.90
N ARG A 177 -5.41 17.80 4.75
CA ARG A 177 -4.06 17.21 4.67
C ARG A 177 -4.05 15.70 4.43
N PHE A 178 -5.19 15.03 4.26
CA PHE A 178 -5.24 13.60 3.99
C PHE A 178 -5.76 13.27 2.59
N ALA A 179 -5.13 12.30 1.91
CA ALA A 179 -5.60 11.71 0.66
C ALA A 179 -5.63 10.17 0.76
N ILE A 180 -6.76 9.55 0.44
CA ILE A 180 -6.94 8.10 0.55
C ILE A 180 -6.63 7.40 -0.78
N GLY A 181 -5.53 6.65 -0.82
CA GLY A 181 -5.21 5.76 -1.93
C GLY A 181 -5.69 4.34 -1.70
N ILE A 182 -6.43 3.82 -2.68
CA ILE A 182 -7.14 2.54 -2.63
C ILE A 182 -6.70 1.67 -3.80
N GLY A 183 -6.51 0.37 -3.58
CA GLY A 183 -6.15 -0.56 -4.64
C GLY A 183 -6.79 -1.93 -4.48
N SER A 184 -6.70 -2.77 -5.51
CA SER A 184 -7.12 -4.17 -5.41
C SER A 184 -6.23 -4.95 -4.44
N SER A 185 -4.95 -4.55 -4.30
CA SER A 185 -3.87 -5.42 -3.79
C SER A 185 -3.73 -6.68 -4.66
N SER A 186 -3.13 -7.74 -4.12
CA SER A 186 -2.91 -9.03 -4.79
C SER A 186 -3.69 -10.17 -4.11
N ASN A 187 -3.89 -11.27 -4.84
CA ASN A 187 -4.47 -12.49 -4.28
C ASN A 187 -3.63 -13.10 -3.14
N VAL A 188 -2.32 -12.84 -3.09
CA VAL A 188 -1.47 -13.26 -1.96
C VAL A 188 -1.90 -12.56 -0.68
N ILE A 189 -2.02 -11.24 -0.69
CA ILE A 189 -2.40 -10.46 0.50
C ILE A 189 -3.88 -10.67 0.84
N VAL A 190 -4.77 -10.60 -0.16
CA VAL A 190 -6.23 -10.65 0.05
C VAL A 190 -6.71 -12.05 0.41
N GLU A 191 -6.33 -13.08 -0.35
CA GLU A 191 -6.84 -14.45 -0.14
C GLU A 191 -5.99 -15.23 0.86
N ARG A 192 -4.66 -15.25 0.68
CA ARG A 192 -3.81 -16.16 1.47
C ARG A 192 -3.50 -15.65 2.88
N TRP A 193 -3.42 -14.33 3.08
CA TRP A 193 -3.13 -13.75 4.39
C TRP A 193 -4.40 -13.31 5.12
N ASN A 194 -5.33 -12.66 4.43
CA ASN A 194 -6.56 -12.12 5.04
C ASN A 194 -7.78 -13.05 4.91
N GLY A 195 -7.72 -14.15 4.14
CA GLY A 195 -8.82 -15.10 4.01
C GLY A 195 -10.04 -14.57 3.25
N VAL A 196 -9.90 -13.47 2.49
CA VAL A 196 -11.00 -12.82 1.77
C VAL A 196 -10.97 -13.25 0.29
N PRO A 197 -12.09 -13.62 -0.36
CA PRO A 197 -12.10 -13.94 -1.78
C PRO A 197 -11.71 -12.76 -2.68
N PHE A 198 -10.77 -12.96 -3.61
CA PHE A 198 -10.29 -11.90 -4.52
C PHE A 198 -11.09 -11.87 -5.84
N ALA A 199 -12.41 -11.69 -5.73
CA ALA A 199 -13.33 -11.64 -6.87
C ALA A 199 -13.48 -10.22 -7.45
N GLU A 200 -13.64 -10.14 -8.78
CA GLU A 200 -13.99 -8.92 -9.54
C GLU A 200 -13.23 -7.64 -9.11
N PRO A 201 -11.88 -7.64 -9.01
CA PRO A 201 -11.12 -6.56 -8.36
C PRO A 201 -11.32 -5.17 -8.98
N TYR A 202 -11.59 -5.09 -10.28
CA TYR A 202 -11.97 -3.83 -10.95
C TYR A 202 -13.28 -3.24 -10.39
N LYS A 203 -14.34 -4.05 -10.33
CA LYS A 203 -15.64 -3.63 -9.79
C LYS A 203 -15.53 -3.34 -8.29
N LYS A 204 -14.79 -4.16 -7.54
CA LYS A 204 -14.61 -3.97 -6.10
C LYS A 204 -13.97 -2.63 -5.75
N VAL A 205 -12.90 -2.24 -6.45
CA VAL A 205 -12.25 -0.93 -6.27
C VAL A 205 -13.20 0.21 -6.64
N ARG A 206 -13.86 0.13 -7.82
CA ARG A 206 -14.86 1.14 -8.25
C ARG A 206 -15.98 1.32 -7.21
N ASP A 207 -16.54 0.23 -6.72
CA ASP A 207 -17.67 0.25 -5.81
C ASP A 207 -17.28 0.80 -4.44
N VAL A 208 -16.10 0.46 -3.92
CA VAL A 208 -15.56 1.04 -2.69
C VAL A 208 -15.31 2.54 -2.84
N VAL A 209 -14.73 2.99 -3.97
CA VAL A 209 -14.53 4.42 -4.26
C VAL A 209 -15.86 5.18 -4.29
N ARG A 210 -16.86 4.66 -5.01
CA ARG A 210 -18.20 5.25 -5.07
C ARG A 210 -18.87 5.29 -3.69
N PHE A 211 -18.83 4.18 -2.95
CA PHE A 211 -19.36 4.13 -1.59
C PHE A 211 -18.68 5.13 -0.65
N LEU A 212 -17.37 5.31 -0.74
CA LEU A 212 -16.67 6.31 0.07
C LEU A 212 -17.09 7.73 -0.30
N ARG A 213 -17.27 8.06 -1.58
CA ARG A 213 -17.82 9.37 -1.99
C ARG A 213 -19.23 9.60 -1.41
N ASP A 214 -20.14 8.62 -1.55
CA ASP A 214 -21.50 8.68 -0.99
C ASP A 214 -21.47 8.88 0.55
N ALA A 215 -20.66 8.08 1.26
CA ALA A 215 -20.58 8.10 2.73
C ALA A 215 -19.92 9.36 3.29
N LEU A 216 -18.84 9.85 2.68
CA LEU A 216 -18.12 11.06 3.09
C LEU A 216 -18.92 12.34 2.79
N GLY A 217 -19.86 12.30 1.84
CA GLY A 217 -20.83 13.37 1.60
C GLY A 217 -21.74 13.67 2.80
N GLY A 218 -21.91 12.71 3.73
CA GLY A 218 -22.79 12.80 4.90
C GLY A 218 -24.20 12.22 4.68
N GLU A 219 -24.40 11.57 3.53
CA GLU A 219 -25.65 10.90 3.16
C GLU A 219 -25.93 9.65 4.01
N LYS A 220 -27.20 9.24 4.07
CA LYS A 220 -27.57 7.92 4.59
C LYS A 220 -27.60 6.94 3.42
N VAL A 221 -26.54 6.15 3.28
CA VAL A 221 -26.35 5.19 2.21
C VAL A 221 -27.23 3.95 2.43
N ALA A 222 -28.23 3.78 1.57
CA ALA A 222 -29.01 2.56 1.39
C ALA A 222 -28.99 2.22 -0.12
N LYS A 223 -28.01 1.42 -0.54
CA LYS A 223 -27.60 1.29 -1.95
C LYS A 223 -26.92 -0.06 -2.20
N ALA A 224 -27.30 -0.69 -3.32
CA ALA A 224 -26.59 -1.84 -3.87
C ALA A 224 -25.51 -1.36 -4.86
N TYR A 225 -24.35 -2.01 -4.81
CA TYR A 225 -23.26 -1.92 -5.77
C TYR A 225 -23.00 -3.32 -6.35
N ASP A 226 -22.31 -3.46 -7.47
CA ASP A 226 -22.10 -4.78 -8.12
C ASP A 226 -21.41 -5.80 -7.20
N THR A 227 -20.59 -5.35 -6.24
CA THR A 227 -19.77 -6.22 -5.37
C THR A 227 -20.13 -6.22 -3.89
N PHE A 228 -21.09 -5.40 -3.45
CA PHE A 228 -21.63 -5.39 -2.09
C PHE A 228 -22.88 -4.50 -1.98
N GLU A 229 -23.62 -4.65 -0.88
CA GLU A 229 -24.78 -3.84 -0.57
C GLU A 229 -24.61 -3.17 0.81
N VAL A 230 -25.12 -1.95 0.97
CA VAL A 230 -25.15 -1.24 2.25
C VAL A 230 -26.58 -0.80 2.54
N GLN A 231 -27.08 -1.12 3.73
CA GLN A 231 -28.47 -0.86 4.13
C GLN A 231 -28.55 0.13 5.30
N GLY A 232 -28.72 1.41 4.99
CA GLY A 232 -29.05 2.46 5.94
C GLY A 232 -27.88 3.01 6.77
N PHE A 233 -26.63 2.83 6.32
CA PHE A 233 -25.45 3.39 6.99
C PHE A 233 -25.43 4.91 6.87
N ARG A 234 -25.08 5.62 7.95
CA ARG A 234 -24.76 7.05 7.91
C ARG A 234 -23.48 7.29 8.70
N LEU A 235 -22.52 7.95 8.08
CA LEU A 235 -21.27 8.30 8.74
C LEU A 235 -21.52 9.48 9.70
N ASN A 236 -21.11 9.34 10.97
CA ASN A 236 -21.36 10.36 11.99
C ASN A 236 -20.31 11.48 11.97
N ILE A 237 -19.08 11.16 11.56
CA ILE A 237 -18.02 12.14 11.28
C ILE A 237 -18.19 12.57 9.82
N ARG A 238 -18.51 13.84 9.59
CA ARG A 238 -18.44 14.46 8.27
C ARG A 238 -17.18 15.33 8.24
N PRO A 239 -16.11 14.92 7.54
CA PRO A 239 -14.89 15.73 7.48
C PRO A 239 -15.18 17.13 6.95
N GLU A 240 -14.53 18.15 7.51
CA GLU A 240 -14.64 19.54 7.04
C GLU A 240 -14.29 19.66 5.54
N GLN A 241 -13.32 18.85 5.11
CA GLN A 241 -12.88 18.70 3.73
C GLN A 241 -12.80 17.20 3.42
N PRO A 242 -13.64 16.66 2.52
CA PRO A 242 -13.52 15.28 2.08
C PRO A 242 -12.12 15.02 1.46
N PRO A 243 -11.42 13.95 1.88
CA PRO A 243 -10.09 13.66 1.35
C PRO A 243 -10.16 13.26 -0.14
N PRO A 244 -9.21 13.69 -0.99
CA PRO A 244 -9.07 13.17 -2.35
C PRO A 244 -8.93 11.64 -2.34
N ILE A 245 -9.63 10.97 -3.26
CA ILE A 245 -9.59 9.51 -3.41
C ILE A 245 -8.74 9.16 -4.62
N LEU A 246 -7.64 8.44 -4.42
CA LEU A 246 -6.74 7.99 -5.47
C LEU A 246 -6.88 6.47 -5.68
N ILE A 247 -6.72 6.01 -6.92
CA ILE A 247 -6.75 4.58 -7.26
C ILE A 247 -5.34 4.10 -7.62
N ALA A 248 -4.86 3.06 -6.95
CA ALA A 248 -3.68 2.32 -7.39
C ALA A 248 -4.01 1.54 -8.67
N ALA A 249 -3.23 1.80 -9.70
CA ALA A 249 -3.47 1.27 -11.03
C ALA A 249 -2.14 1.01 -11.74
N LEU A 250 -2.13 0.00 -12.61
CA LEU A 250 -0.94 -0.39 -13.38
C LEU A 250 -1.27 -0.44 -14.88
N ARG A 251 -2.31 -1.18 -15.28
CA ARG A 251 -2.70 -1.35 -16.69
C ARG A 251 -3.94 -0.56 -17.08
N ALA A 252 -4.10 -0.38 -18.39
CA ALA A 252 -5.09 0.51 -19.03
C ALA A 252 -6.51 0.49 -18.44
N GLY A 253 -7.05 -0.69 -18.09
CA GLY A 253 -8.36 -0.79 -17.46
C GLY A 253 -8.46 -0.03 -16.13
N MET A 254 -7.54 -0.30 -15.20
CA MET A 254 -7.52 0.35 -13.88
C MET A 254 -7.03 1.80 -13.97
N LEU A 255 -6.13 2.12 -14.90
CA LEU A 255 -5.72 3.51 -15.19
C LEU A 255 -6.91 4.33 -15.69
N GLY A 256 -7.72 3.76 -16.58
CA GLY A 256 -8.97 4.39 -17.03
C GLY A 256 -10.00 4.53 -15.92
N LEU A 257 -10.05 3.62 -14.94
CA LEU A 257 -10.88 3.77 -13.76
C LEU A 257 -10.43 4.96 -12.90
N ALA A 258 -9.12 5.09 -12.67
CA ALA A 258 -8.54 6.24 -11.96
C ALA A 258 -8.88 7.57 -12.66
N GLY A 259 -8.69 7.65 -13.98
CA GLY A 259 -9.03 8.84 -14.75
C GLY A 259 -10.52 9.26 -14.65
N ARG A 260 -11.44 8.28 -14.64
CA ARG A 260 -12.89 8.55 -14.60
C ARG A 260 -13.47 8.80 -13.21
N GLU A 261 -13.08 8.02 -12.20
CA GLU A 261 -13.78 7.94 -10.91
C GLU A 261 -12.97 8.49 -9.72
N ALA A 262 -11.66 8.68 -9.89
CA ALA A 262 -10.73 9.08 -8.84
C ALA A 262 -10.21 10.51 -9.05
N ASP A 263 -9.65 11.09 -7.98
CA ASP A 263 -9.02 12.40 -7.97
C ASP A 263 -7.53 12.31 -8.38
N GLY A 264 -6.99 11.09 -8.38
CA GLY A 264 -5.64 10.77 -8.83
C GLY A 264 -5.38 9.27 -8.96
N VAL A 265 -4.15 8.95 -9.35
CA VAL A 265 -3.65 7.59 -9.59
C VAL A 265 -2.40 7.34 -8.74
N ILE A 266 -2.21 6.10 -8.28
CA ILE A 266 -1.00 5.66 -7.58
C ILE A 266 -0.34 4.55 -8.39
N ILE A 267 0.93 4.75 -8.73
CA ILE A 267 1.74 3.81 -9.50
C ILE A 267 2.91 3.29 -8.66
N ASN A 268 3.32 2.05 -8.92
CA ASN A 268 4.37 1.34 -8.20
C ASN A 268 5.14 0.45 -9.19
N TRP A 269 6.45 0.23 -8.98
CA TRP A 269 7.32 -0.52 -9.90
C TRP A 269 7.27 0.00 -11.35
N LEU A 270 7.47 1.31 -11.52
CA LEU A 270 7.45 2.00 -12.81
C LEU A 270 8.79 2.73 -12.98
N ALA A 271 9.41 2.69 -14.15
CA ALA A 271 10.56 3.55 -14.48
C ALA A 271 10.07 4.94 -14.93
N PRO A 272 10.85 6.03 -14.82
CA PRO A 272 10.41 7.35 -15.26
C PRO A 272 10.07 7.38 -16.76
N GLU A 273 10.77 6.60 -17.59
CA GLU A 273 10.47 6.47 -19.04
C GLU A 273 9.05 5.95 -19.34
N ASP A 274 8.42 5.24 -18.39
CA ASP A 274 7.08 4.69 -18.57
C ASP A 274 5.98 5.66 -18.07
N VAL A 275 6.34 6.76 -17.39
CA VAL A 275 5.38 7.68 -16.74
C VAL A 275 4.45 8.29 -17.79
N ALA A 276 4.99 8.88 -18.87
CA ALA A 276 4.18 9.51 -19.92
C ALA A 276 3.12 8.55 -20.51
N LYS A 277 3.46 7.26 -20.68
CA LYS A 277 2.54 6.22 -21.17
C LYS A 277 1.39 5.95 -20.19
N VAL A 278 1.69 5.94 -18.90
CA VAL A 278 0.71 5.72 -17.82
C VAL A 278 -0.18 6.95 -17.62
N VAL A 279 0.42 8.13 -17.54
CA VAL A 279 -0.26 9.42 -17.39
C VAL A 279 -1.17 9.70 -18.60
N GLY A 280 -0.72 9.38 -19.82
CA GLY A 280 -1.54 9.53 -21.03
C GLY A 280 -2.85 8.75 -20.98
N VAL A 281 -2.86 7.52 -20.45
CA VAL A 281 -4.10 6.74 -20.31
C VAL A 281 -5.04 7.35 -19.25
N VAL A 282 -4.48 7.85 -18.14
CA VAL A 282 -5.26 8.48 -17.06
C VAL A 282 -5.88 9.80 -17.53
N SER A 283 -5.09 10.65 -18.20
CA SER A 283 -5.53 11.94 -18.75
C SER A 283 -6.60 11.77 -19.82
N ALA A 284 -6.42 10.84 -20.76
CA ALA A 284 -7.41 10.53 -21.78
C ALA A 284 -8.74 10.04 -21.16
N ALA A 285 -8.68 9.20 -20.12
CA ALA A 285 -9.86 8.72 -19.41
C ALA A 285 -10.50 9.78 -18.49
N ALA A 286 -9.75 10.82 -18.10
CA ALA A 286 -10.23 11.97 -17.34
C ALA A 286 -10.84 13.09 -18.23
N GLY A 287 -10.83 12.93 -19.56
CA GLY A 287 -11.35 13.95 -20.48
C GLY A 287 -10.57 15.26 -20.45
N GLY A 288 -9.27 15.21 -20.13
CA GLY A 288 -8.41 16.39 -19.99
C GLY A 288 -8.44 17.07 -18.62
N ALA A 289 -9.22 16.57 -17.64
CA ALA A 289 -9.10 17.02 -16.26
C ALA A 289 -7.78 16.53 -15.64
N GLU A 290 -7.06 17.42 -14.94
CA GLU A 290 -5.85 17.03 -14.21
C GLU A 290 -6.16 16.02 -13.10
N ARG A 291 -5.24 15.08 -12.91
CA ARG A 291 -5.30 14.01 -11.90
C ARG A 291 -3.97 13.98 -11.17
N GLU A 292 -3.99 13.82 -9.86
CA GLU A 292 -2.74 13.64 -9.10
C GLU A 292 -2.08 12.33 -9.51
N VAL A 293 -0.78 12.35 -9.78
CA VAL A 293 0.00 11.18 -10.15
C VAL A 293 1.02 10.93 -9.04
N VAL A 294 0.75 9.91 -8.22
CA VAL A 294 1.64 9.50 -7.14
C VAL A 294 2.49 8.32 -7.60
N ALA A 295 3.80 8.45 -7.57
CA ALA A 295 4.71 7.33 -7.85
C ALA A 295 5.41 6.87 -6.58
N ARG A 296 5.26 5.58 -6.22
CA ARG A 296 6.14 4.95 -5.23
C ARG A 296 7.44 4.54 -5.93
N ILE A 297 8.53 5.20 -5.56
CA ILE A 297 9.83 5.08 -6.23
C ILE A 297 10.78 4.37 -5.28
N PHE A 298 11.35 3.24 -5.71
CA PHE A 298 12.34 2.49 -4.93
C PHE A 298 13.72 3.11 -5.13
N VAL A 299 14.38 3.51 -4.03
CA VAL A 299 15.66 4.25 -4.08
C VAL A 299 16.68 3.65 -3.13
N CYS A 300 17.93 3.53 -3.57
CA CYS A 300 19.07 3.19 -2.73
C CYS A 300 20.27 4.05 -3.19
N PRO A 301 20.50 5.24 -2.59
CA PRO A 301 21.59 6.14 -2.97
C PRO A 301 22.95 5.61 -2.48
N SER A 302 23.42 4.53 -3.10
CA SER A 302 24.72 3.92 -2.87
C SER A 302 25.48 3.75 -4.19
N GLU A 303 26.79 3.91 -4.12
CA GLU A 303 27.72 3.65 -5.22
C GLU A 303 28.11 2.16 -5.33
N ASN A 304 27.77 1.34 -4.31
CA ASN A 304 27.93 -0.12 -4.30
C ASN A 304 26.89 -0.81 -5.22
N THR A 305 27.06 -0.56 -6.51
CA THR A 305 26.18 -1.01 -7.59
C THR A 305 25.97 -2.53 -7.56
N ALA A 306 26.99 -3.31 -7.16
CA ALA A 306 26.90 -4.76 -7.06
C ALA A 306 25.95 -5.22 -5.94
N ALA A 307 26.08 -4.67 -4.72
CA ALA A 307 25.17 -4.99 -3.61
C ALA A 307 23.74 -4.56 -3.93
N VAL A 308 23.56 -3.32 -4.42
CA VAL A 308 22.26 -2.79 -4.79
C VAL A 308 21.59 -3.66 -5.87
N ARG A 309 22.30 -4.02 -6.94
CA ARG A 309 21.77 -4.86 -8.02
C ARG A 309 21.44 -6.28 -7.58
N ALA A 310 22.18 -6.86 -6.63
CA ALA A 310 21.86 -8.17 -6.06
C ALA A 310 20.59 -8.12 -5.19
N GLY A 311 20.47 -7.13 -4.31
CA GLY A 311 19.28 -6.92 -3.48
C GLY A 311 18.03 -6.58 -4.29
N ALA A 312 18.17 -5.68 -5.27
CA ALA A 312 17.08 -5.26 -6.14
C ALA A 312 16.48 -6.43 -6.94
N ARG A 313 17.28 -7.39 -7.40
CA ARG A 313 16.80 -8.61 -8.07
C ARG A 313 15.86 -9.43 -7.21
N MET A 314 16.13 -9.55 -5.90
CA MET A 314 15.24 -10.25 -4.98
C MET A 314 13.89 -9.52 -4.84
N ALA A 315 13.91 -8.19 -4.71
CA ALA A 315 12.70 -7.38 -4.64
C ALA A 315 11.88 -7.42 -5.95
N ILE A 316 12.56 -7.34 -7.09
CA ILE A 316 11.97 -7.46 -8.43
C ILE A 316 11.34 -8.84 -8.61
N ALA A 317 12.04 -9.93 -8.30
CA ALA A 317 11.49 -11.28 -8.38
C ALA A 317 10.27 -11.47 -7.45
N ALA A 318 10.27 -10.87 -6.24
CA ALA A 318 9.15 -10.96 -5.32
C ALA A 318 7.87 -10.27 -5.86
N TYR A 319 8.01 -9.14 -6.57
CA TYR A 319 6.87 -8.39 -7.10
C TYR A 319 6.48 -8.80 -8.53
N LEU A 320 7.44 -8.87 -9.46
CA LEU A 320 7.16 -9.03 -10.89
C LEU A 320 6.74 -10.47 -11.27
N ASN A 321 6.89 -11.44 -10.36
CA ASN A 321 6.26 -12.76 -10.51
C ASN A 321 4.79 -12.80 -10.05
N VAL A 322 4.27 -11.74 -9.42
CA VAL A 322 2.83 -11.63 -9.14
C VAL A 322 2.11 -11.32 -10.46
N PRO A 323 1.04 -12.07 -10.86
CA PRO A 323 0.48 -11.98 -12.21
C PRO A 323 0.10 -10.57 -12.67
N VAL A 324 -0.37 -9.70 -11.78
CA VAL A 324 -0.75 -8.31 -12.11
C VAL A 324 0.46 -7.45 -12.50
N TYR A 325 1.63 -7.68 -11.89
CA TYR A 325 2.87 -6.98 -12.24
C TYR A 325 3.54 -7.61 -13.46
N ALA A 326 3.53 -8.94 -13.59
CA ALA A 326 4.02 -9.61 -14.80
C ALA A 326 3.35 -9.05 -16.07
N GLU A 327 2.02 -9.01 -16.05
CA GLU A 327 1.21 -8.43 -17.12
C GLU A 327 1.42 -6.92 -17.32
N PHE A 328 1.77 -6.19 -16.26
CA PHE A 328 2.08 -4.78 -16.35
C PHE A 328 3.39 -4.55 -17.10
N HIS A 329 4.47 -5.26 -16.75
CA HIS A 329 5.74 -5.11 -17.45
C HIS A 329 5.70 -5.66 -18.89
N ARG A 330 4.88 -6.69 -19.19
CA ARG A 330 4.53 -7.06 -20.58
C ARG A 330 3.88 -5.89 -21.32
N TRP A 331 2.86 -5.25 -20.74
CA TRP A 331 2.20 -4.09 -21.34
C TRP A 331 3.13 -2.87 -21.50
N LEU A 332 4.11 -2.69 -20.62
CA LEU A 332 5.17 -1.68 -20.75
C LEU A 332 6.19 -2.02 -21.85
N GLY A 333 6.24 -3.25 -22.37
CA GLY A 333 7.17 -3.67 -23.43
C GLY A 333 8.40 -4.44 -22.94
N ARG A 334 8.48 -4.77 -21.65
CA ARG A 334 9.59 -5.57 -21.06
C ARG A 334 9.31 -7.08 -21.07
N GLY A 335 8.43 -7.54 -21.96
CA GLY A 335 8.04 -8.95 -22.06
C GLY A 335 9.26 -9.84 -22.30
N ASP A 336 9.97 -9.60 -23.40
CA ASP A 336 11.11 -10.42 -23.84
C ASP A 336 12.28 -10.39 -22.84
N GLN A 337 12.52 -9.24 -22.20
CA GLN A 337 13.55 -9.05 -21.16
C GLN A 337 13.28 -9.84 -19.88
N LEU A 338 12.02 -10.05 -19.51
CA LEU A 338 11.63 -10.68 -18.24
C LEU A 338 11.08 -12.10 -18.39
N GLN A 339 10.77 -12.55 -19.61
CA GLN A 339 10.29 -13.91 -19.85
C GLN A 339 11.26 -14.99 -19.33
N PRO A 340 12.59 -14.88 -19.47
CA PRO A 340 13.52 -15.84 -18.86
C PRO A 340 13.44 -15.91 -17.32
N MET A 341 13.16 -14.80 -16.63
CA MET A 341 12.90 -14.81 -15.18
C MET A 341 11.59 -15.54 -14.86
N TRP A 342 10.51 -15.25 -15.59
CA TRP A 342 9.20 -15.88 -15.37
C TRP A 342 9.23 -17.39 -15.64
N ASP A 343 9.95 -17.83 -16.68
CA ASP A 343 10.08 -19.24 -17.03
C ASP A 343 10.87 -20.02 -15.97
N ALA A 344 12.03 -19.50 -15.56
CA ALA A 344 12.82 -20.10 -14.48
C ALA A 344 12.03 -20.11 -13.14
N TRP A 345 11.26 -19.06 -12.86
CA TRP A 345 10.40 -19.01 -11.67
C TRP A 345 9.26 -20.03 -11.73
N ALA A 346 8.66 -20.25 -12.90
CA ALA A 346 7.63 -21.27 -13.11
C ALA A 346 8.21 -22.69 -12.98
N ALA A 347 9.43 -22.92 -13.48
CA ALA A 347 10.19 -24.17 -13.32
C ALA A 347 10.68 -24.42 -11.88
N GLY A 348 10.56 -23.43 -10.99
CA GLY A 348 11.01 -23.51 -9.59
C GLY A 348 12.49 -23.17 -9.37
N ASP A 349 13.25 -22.87 -10.43
CA ASP A 349 14.63 -22.40 -10.30
C ASP A 349 14.68 -20.93 -9.87
N ARG A 350 14.66 -20.73 -8.55
CA ARG A 350 14.78 -19.40 -7.92
C ARG A 350 16.13 -18.75 -8.22
N LYS A 351 17.20 -19.52 -8.42
CA LYS A 351 18.55 -18.97 -8.66
C LYS A 351 18.68 -18.49 -10.10
N GLY A 352 18.25 -19.32 -11.06
CA GLY A 352 18.15 -18.96 -12.48
C GLY A 352 17.23 -17.76 -12.69
N ALA A 353 16.06 -17.73 -12.03
CA ALA A 353 15.15 -16.59 -12.11
C ALA A 353 15.80 -15.26 -11.69
N LEU A 354 16.56 -15.24 -10.59
CA LEU A 354 17.28 -14.04 -10.14
C LEU A 354 18.41 -13.66 -11.12
N ALA A 355 19.18 -14.63 -11.61
CA ALA A 355 20.25 -14.41 -12.56
C ALA A 355 19.75 -13.93 -13.94
N ALA A 356 18.53 -14.32 -14.32
CA ALA A 356 17.88 -13.97 -15.57
C ALA A 356 17.29 -12.55 -15.61
N ILE A 357 17.24 -11.83 -14.48
CA ILE A 357 16.83 -10.42 -14.45
C ILE A 357 17.98 -9.57 -15.02
N PRO A 358 17.78 -8.79 -16.11
CA PRO A 358 18.83 -7.94 -16.68
C PRO A 358 19.17 -6.73 -15.80
N ASP A 359 20.40 -6.22 -15.92
CA ASP A 359 20.88 -5.06 -15.15
C ASP A 359 20.14 -3.77 -15.55
N GLU A 360 19.81 -3.61 -16.82
CA GLU A 360 19.05 -2.48 -17.34
C GLU A 360 17.61 -2.43 -16.78
N VAL A 361 17.00 -3.57 -16.47
CA VAL A 361 15.69 -3.61 -15.81
C VAL A 361 15.81 -3.20 -14.34
N VAL A 362 16.88 -3.62 -13.66
CA VAL A 362 17.18 -3.21 -12.29
C VAL A 362 17.42 -1.71 -12.20
N ASP A 363 18.28 -1.17 -13.05
CA ASP A 363 18.65 0.25 -13.10
C ASP A 363 17.48 1.15 -13.53
N ALA A 364 16.53 0.62 -14.32
CA ALA A 364 15.31 1.34 -14.68
C ALA A 364 14.31 1.44 -13.49
N LEU A 365 14.14 0.35 -12.73
CA LEU A 365 13.10 0.23 -11.70
C LEU A 365 13.55 0.61 -10.28
N VAL A 366 14.86 0.60 -10.00
CA VAL A 366 15.43 1.01 -8.72
C VAL A 366 16.43 2.14 -8.94
N VAL A 367 16.18 3.28 -8.31
CA VAL A 367 17.02 4.47 -8.43
C VAL A 367 18.26 4.32 -7.55
N HIS A 368 19.45 4.21 -8.14
CA HIS A 368 20.71 4.01 -7.41
C HIS A 368 21.95 4.64 -8.06
N GLY A 369 23.07 4.62 -7.33
CA GLY A 369 24.31 5.31 -7.61
C GLY A 369 24.52 6.52 -6.68
N PRO A 370 25.45 7.44 -7.03
CA PRO A 370 25.72 8.64 -6.25
C PRO A 370 24.46 9.48 -6.02
N ALA A 371 24.32 10.09 -4.85
CA ALA A 371 23.12 10.84 -4.44
C ALA A 371 22.64 11.86 -5.50
N ALA A 372 23.54 12.58 -6.16
CA ALA A 372 23.20 13.54 -7.21
C ALA A 372 22.60 12.87 -8.48
N LYS A 373 23.03 11.65 -8.82
CA LYS A 373 22.40 10.83 -9.88
C LYS A 373 20.98 10.43 -9.46
N CYS A 374 20.80 10.00 -8.21
CA CYS A 374 19.49 9.65 -7.67
C CYS A 374 18.53 10.85 -7.66
N ARG A 375 18.96 12.04 -7.23
CA ARG A 375 18.15 13.27 -7.28
C ARG A 375 17.70 13.62 -8.71
N ARG A 376 18.62 13.59 -9.70
CA ARG A 376 18.25 13.80 -11.11
C ARG A 376 17.24 12.75 -11.62
N ARG A 377 17.42 11.48 -11.24
CA ARG A 377 16.52 10.39 -11.63
C ARG A 377 15.13 10.53 -10.99
N ILE A 378 15.05 11.05 -9.76
CA ILE A 378 13.77 11.40 -9.10
C ILE A 378 13.13 12.60 -9.79
N GLN A 379 13.90 13.64 -10.15
CA GLN A 379 13.39 14.80 -10.89
C GLN A 379 12.77 14.40 -12.22
N GLN A 380 13.38 13.46 -12.95
CA GLN A 380 12.84 12.93 -14.21
C GLN A 380 11.42 12.34 -14.05
N TYR A 381 11.06 11.74 -12.91
CA TYR A 381 9.66 11.31 -12.70
C TYR A 381 8.71 12.51 -12.70
N PHE A 382 9.08 13.61 -12.06
CA PHE A 382 8.27 14.84 -12.04
C PHE A 382 8.19 15.48 -13.43
N ASP A 383 9.30 15.53 -14.15
CA ASP A 383 9.38 16.07 -15.52
C ASP A 383 8.48 15.29 -16.50
N GLU A 384 8.37 13.97 -16.33
CA GLU A 384 7.52 13.08 -17.13
C GLU A 384 6.04 13.04 -16.69
N GLY A 385 5.66 13.80 -15.64
CA GLY A 385 4.26 13.99 -15.22
C GLY A 385 3.84 13.31 -13.91
N VAL A 386 4.76 12.80 -13.09
CA VAL A 386 4.45 12.53 -11.68
C VAL A 386 4.24 13.87 -10.96
N THR A 387 3.19 13.99 -10.15
CA THR A 387 2.98 15.18 -9.31
C THR A 387 3.45 14.98 -7.88
N THR A 388 3.60 13.74 -7.43
CA THR A 388 3.90 13.41 -6.04
C THR A 388 4.76 12.16 -5.93
N SER A 389 5.90 12.25 -5.25
CA SER A 389 6.72 11.07 -4.99
C SER A 389 6.35 10.43 -3.66
N SER A 390 6.57 9.12 -3.58
CA SER A 390 6.68 8.37 -2.33
C SER A 390 7.97 7.58 -2.41
N LEU A 391 9.07 8.20 -1.96
CA LEU A 391 10.38 7.55 -1.95
C LEU A 391 10.39 6.41 -0.93
N ALA A 392 10.67 5.19 -1.41
CA ALA A 392 10.90 4.02 -0.57
C ALA A 392 12.40 3.76 -0.53
N ILE A 393 13.05 4.15 0.58
CA ILE A 393 14.47 3.88 0.81
C ILE A 393 14.65 2.38 1.05
N MET A 394 15.34 1.71 0.14
CA MET A 394 15.54 0.27 0.16
C MET A 394 16.88 -0.08 0.83
N PRO A 395 16.90 -0.97 1.85
CA PRO A 395 18.12 -1.40 2.52
C PRO A 395 18.84 -2.48 1.70
N LEU A 396 19.29 -2.12 0.49
CA LEU A 396 19.97 -3.03 -0.45
C LEU A 396 21.49 -3.02 -0.28
N ASP A 397 22.04 -1.92 0.23
CA ASP A 397 23.40 -1.82 0.69
C ASP A 397 23.42 -1.83 2.23
N PRO A 398 24.10 -2.79 2.90
CA PRO A 398 24.20 -2.85 4.35
C PRO A 398 25.01 -1.69 4.96
N GLU A 399 25.85 -0.99 4.19
CA GLU A 399 26.63 0.14 4.67
C GLU A 399 25.83 1.46 4.64
N LEU A 400 24.72 1.51 3.89
CA LEU A 400 23.92 2.72 3.73
C LEU A 400 22.92 2.92 4.89
N SER A 401 23.18 3.93 5.72
CA SER A 401 22.21 4.38 6.72
C SER A 401 20.96 4.97 6.05
N HIS A 402 19.78 4.48 6.43
CA HIS A 402 18.50 5.05 6.00
C HIS A 402 18.41 6.56 6.30
N ARG A 403 18.97 7.03 7.42
CA ARG A 403 18.91 8.47 7.78
C ARG A 403 19.78 9.31 6.84
N GLU A 404 20.92 8.80 6.43
CA GLU A 404 21.83 9.47 5.51
C GLU A 404 21.24 9.48 4.10
N ALA A 405 20.67 8.35 3.65
CA ALA A 405 19.93 8.27 2.38
C ALA A 405 18.80 9.31 2.29
N VAL A 406 18.00 9.48 3.36
CA VAL A 406 16.94 10.50 3.43
C VAL A 406 17.49 11.92 3.30
N ARG A 407 18.62 12.24 3.95
CA ARG A 407 19.28 13.55 3.89
C ARG A 407 19.92 13.82 2.52
N GLN A 408 20.59 12.82 1.94
CA GLN A 408 21.20 12.89 0.62
C GLN A 408 20.20 13.12 -0.51
N LEU A 409 18.95 12.66 -0.33
CA LEU A 409 17.84 12.80 -1.27
C LEU A 409 16.88 13.94 -0.88
N ALA A 410 17.20 14.74 0.13
CA ALA A 410 16.36 15.83 0.58
C ALA A 410 16.07 16.83 -0.55
N PRO A 411 14.82 17.33 -0.68
CA PRO A 411 14.47 18.37 -1.64
C PRO A 411 15.28 19.68 -1.49
N THR A 412 15.83 19.93 -0.29
CA THR A 412 16.72 21.06 -0.01
C THR A 412 18.21 20.78 -0.29
N ALA A 413 18.59 19.54 -0.63
CA ALA A 413 19.99 19.19 -0.92
C ALA A 413 20.39 19.62 -2.33
N SER A 414 21.47 20.40 -2.42
CA SER A 414 22.16 20.76 -3.68
C SER A 414 22.83 19.54 -4.32
#